data_AF-A0A1Q3A600-F1
#
_entry.id   AF-A0A1Q3A600-F1
#
_cell.length_a   1.000
_cell.length_b   1.000
_cell.length_c   1.000
_cell.angle_alpha   90.00
_cell.angle_beta   90.00
_cell.angle_gamma   90.00
#
_symmetry.space_group_name_H-M   'P 1'
#
loop_
_entity.id
_entity.type
_entity.pdbx_description
1 polymer ?
#
loop_
_entity_poly.entity_id
_entity_poly.type
_entity_poly.pdbx_seq_one_letter_code
_entity_poly.pdbx_strand_id
1 'polypeptide(L)'
;MGKKNTKGGKKGRRGKNDSGGPKRELIYKEDGQEYAQITKMLGNGRVEATCFDGVKRMAHIRGKLRKRVWMGQGDIILVSLRDFQDDQCDVIHKYNLDEARTLKNQGELPENAKINETDNFGFESDEDVNFEFGNAEDDEEEEDDDELDIDEI
;
A
#
# COMPACT_ATOMS: atom_id res chain seq x y z
N MET A 1 1.44 -11.89 -15.02
CA MET A 1 2.49 -11.01 -14.46
C MET A 1 2.34 -10.96 -12.94
N GLY A 2 3.37 -11.30 -12.17
CA GLY A 2 3.35 -11.23 -10.70
C GLY A 2 3.65 -9.82 -10.19
N LYS A 3 2.94 -9.35 -9.15
CA LYS A 3 3.21 -8.03 -8.54
C LYS A 3 4.62 -7.99 -7.93
N LYS A 4 5.40 -6.97 -8.30
CA LYS A 4 6.71 -6.66 -7.70
C LYS A 4 6.51 -6.19 -6.24
N ASN A 5 7.44 -6.54 -5.35
CA ASN A 5 7.39 -6.18 -3.94
C ASN A 5 7.57 -4.66 -3.74
N THR A 6 6.49 -3.95 -3.42
CA THR A 6 6.45 -2.49 -3.26
C THR A 6 7.29 -1.98 -2.08
N LYS A 7 7.59 -2.84 -1.09
CA LYS A 7 8.33 -2.44 0.12
C LYS A 7 9.84 -2.71 0.04
N GLY A 8 10.30 -3.41 -1.00
CA GLY A 8 11.72 -3.77 -1.21
C GLY A 8 12.33 -4.67 -0.12
N GLY A 9 13.57 -5.11 -0.34
CA GLY A 9 14.44 -5.76 0.67
C GLY A 9 14.23 -7.25 0.95
N LYS A 10 15.26 -7.89 1.55
CA LYS A 10 15.32 -9.32 1.90
C LYS A 10 14.15 -9.78 2.80
N LYS A 11 13.55 -8.88 3.58
CA LYS A 11 12.40 -9.18 4.48
C LYS A 11 11.09 -9.41 3.73
N GLY A 12 10.93 -8.91 2.50
CA GLY A 12 9.73 -9.16 1.69
C GLY A 12 9.61 -10.61 1.22
N ARG A 13 10.74 -11.32 1.04
CA ARG A 13 10.79 -12.72 0.61
C ARG A 13 10.31 -13.73 1.66
N ARG A 14 10.20 -13.32 2.93
CA ARG A 14 9.77 -14.19 4.06
C ARG A 14 8.26 -14.15 4.30
N GLY A 15 7.52 -13.29 3.61
CA GLY A 15 6.07 -13.16 3.77
C GLY A 15 5.30 -14.22 2.98
N LYS A 16 4.13 -14.64 3.49
CA LYS A 16 3.17 -15.43 2.69
C LYS A 16 2.71 -14.54 1.52
N ASN A 17 2.88 -15.02 0.29
CA ASN A 17 2.51 -14.27 -0.91
C ASN A 17 0.98 -14.24 -1.04
N ASP A 18 0.35 -13.33 -0.29
CA ASP A 18 -1.04 -12.92 -0.44
C ASP A 18 -1.08 -11.89 -1.57
N SER A 19 -0.63 -12.32 -2.76
CA SER A 19 -0.79 -11.51 -3.96
C SER A 19 -2.28 -11.29 -4.09
N GLY A 20 -2.74 -10.05 -3.89
CA GLY A 20 -4.09 -9.61 -4.21
C GLY A 20 -4.33 -9.83 -5.70
N GLY A 21 -4.63 -11.09 -6.01
CA GLY A 21 -4.90 -11.64 -7.33
C GLY A 21 -6.21 -11.09 -7.88
N PRO A 22 -6.66 -11.59 -9.05
CA PRO A 22 -7.76 -11.00 -9.80
C PRO A 22 -9.02 -10.86 -8.93
N LYS A 23 -9.79 -9.79 -9.18
CA LYS A 23 -11.12 -9.46 -8.61
C LYS A 23 -11.57 -10.43 -7.51
N ARG A 24 -11.17 -10.13 -6.27
CA ARG A 24 -11.75 -10.78 -5.08
C ARG A 24 -13.22 -10.40 -4.97
N GLU A 25 -14.01 -11.26 -4.36
CA GLU A 25 -15.42 -10.99 -4.08
C GLU A 25 -15.55 -9.77 -3.16
N LEU A 26 -16.49 -8.89 -3.50
CA LEU A 26 -16.79 -7.70 -2.70
C LEU A 26 -17.46 -8.12 -1.41
N ILE A 27 -16.91 -7.68 -0.28
CA ILE A 27 -17.47 -7.94 1.04
C ILE A 27 -18.48 -6.83 1.35
N TYR A 28 -19.72 -7.22 1.61
CA TYR A 28 -20.78 -6.30 2.03
C TYR A 28 -20.82 -6.18 3.56
N LYS A 29 -21.45 -5.11 4.07
CA LYS A 29 -21.68 -4.97 5.51
C LYS A 29 -22.71 -5.99 5.98
N GLU A 30 -22.51 -6.50 7.18
CA GLU A 30 -23.44 -7.36 7.90
C GLU A 30 -24.02 -6.61 9.11
N ASP A 31 -24.92 -7.27 9.85
CA ASP A 31 -25.43 -6.73 11.10
C ASP A 31 -24.30 -6.47 12.11
N GLY A 32 -24.35 -5.31 12.78
CA GLY A 32 -23.28 -4.84 13.66
C GLY A 32 -22.03 -4.34 12.93
N GLN A 33 -22.08 -4.15 11.61
CA GLN A 33 -21.01 -3.56 10.82
C GLN A 33 -21.51 -2.33 10.05
N GLU A 34 -20.61 -1.39 9.79
CA GLU A 34 -20.94 -0.21 9.00
C GLU A 34 -19.77 0.20 8.10
N TYR A 35 -20.08 0.84 6.98
CA TYR A 35 -19.09 1.47 6.13
C TYR A 35 -18.59 2.76 6.78
N ALA A 36 -17.33 3.09 6.58
CA ALA A 36 -16.78 4.35 7.06
C ALA A 36 -15.68 4.89 6.14
N GLN A 37 -15.42 6.18 6.27
CA GLN A 37 -14.29 6.85 5.66
C GLN A 37 -13.27 7.30 6.70
N ILE A 38 -11.99 7.01 6.47
CA ILE A 38 -10.91 7.49 7.35
C ILE A 38 -10.80 9.01 7.23
N THR A 39 -10.99 9.70 8.34
CA THR A 39 -10.87 11.17 8.41
C THR A 39 -9.45 11.58 8.79
N LYS A 40 -8.84 10.90 9.77
CA LYS A 40 -7.49 11.21 10.25
C LYS A 40 -6.79 9.99 10.85
N MET A 41 -5.48 9.90 10.67
CA MET A 41 -4.65 8.93 11.37
C MET A 41 -4.31 9.44 12.78
N LEU A 42 -4.66 8.68 13.82
CA LEU A 42 -4.40 9.07 15.22
C LEU A 42 -3.09 8.49 15.77
N GLY A 43 -2.50 7.51 15.08
CA GLY A 43 -1.32 6.80 15.55
C GLY A 43 -1.67 5.63 16.48
N ASN A 44 -0.65 4.89 16.95
CA ASN A 44 -0.81 3.68 17.76
C ASN A 44 -1.82 2.64 17.18
N GLY A 45 -1.92 2.56 15.85
CA GLY A 45 -2.88 1.67 15.18
C GLY A 45 -4.35 2.11 15.31
N ARG A 46 -4.61 3.39 15.60
CA ARG A 46 -5.96 3.97 15.65
C ARG A 46 -6.15 5.02 14.57
N VAL A 47 -7.39 5.15 14.12
CA VAL A 47 -7.82 6.14 13.14
C VAL A 47 -9.15 6.75 13.58
N GLU A 48 -9.39 7.99 13.18
CA GLU A 48 -10.69 8.62 13.26
C GLU A 48 -11.45 8.29 11.98
N ALA A 49 -12.61 7.67 12.10
CA ALA A 49 -13.46 7.27 10.99
C ALA A 49 -14.82 7.96 11.08
N THR A 50 -15.25 8.57 9.97
CA THR A 50 -16.61 9.06 9.83
C THR A 50 -17.43 7.93 9.23
N CYS A 51 -18.30 7.32 10.04
CA CYS A 51 -19.18 6.24 9.62
C CYS A 51 -20.35 6.81 8.80
N PHE A 52 -20.87 6.01 7.87
CA PHE A 52 -21.99 6.42 7.03
C PHE A 52 -23.36 6.36 7.75
N ASP A 53 -23.37 5.95 9.02
CA ASP A 53 -24.46 6.19 9.98
C ASP A 53 -24.54 7.67 10.45
N GLY A 54 -23.52 8.48 10.11
CA GLY A 54 -23.41 9.90 10.48
C GLY A 54 -22.58 10.16 11.73
N VAL A 55 -22.07 9.11 12.41
CA VAL A 55 -21.31 9.24 13.65
C VAL A 55 -19.81 9.15 13.38
N LYS A 56 -19.02 9.92 14.12
CA LYS A 56 -17.56 9.84 14.10
C LYS A 56 -17.09 8.92 15.21
N ARG A 57 -16.36 7.87 14.85
CA ARG A 57 -15.89 6.84 15.78
C ARG A 57 -14.38 6.72 15.74
N MET A 58 -13.81 6.32 16.88
CA MET A 58 -12.41 5.94 16.95
C MET A 58 -12.27 4.46 16.55
N ALA A 59 -11.69 4.21 15.39
CA ALA A 59 -11.52 2.87 14.86
C ALA A 59 -10.12 2.32 15.19
N HIS A 60 -10.07 1.10 15.71
CA HIS A 60 -8.83 0.38 15.96
C HIS A 60 -8.50 -0.57 14.78
N ILE A 61 -7.29 -0.43 14.22
CA ILE A 61 -6.86 -1.26 13.08
C ILE A 61 -6.54 -2.66 13.57
N ARG A 62 -7.35 -3.65 13.17
CA ARG A 62 -7.13 -5.05 13.52
C ARG A 62 -5.71 -5.48 13.17
N GLY A 63 -5.05 -6.21 14.08
CA GLY A 63 -3.64 -6.59 13.93
C GLY A 63 -3.31 -7.35 12.63
N LYS A 64 -4.28 -8.10 12.08
CA LYS A 64 -4.16 -8.76 10.77
C LYS A 64 -3.96 -7.75 9.63
N LEU A 65 -4.68 -6.64 9.66
CA LEU A 65 -4.60 -5.57 8.64
C LEU A 65 -3.35 -4.74 8.83
N ARG A 66 -3.01 -4.36 10.08
CA ARG A 66 -1.85 -3.50 10.38
C ARG A 66 -0.53 -3.96 9.75
N LYS A 67 -0.34 -5.28 9.57
CA LYS A 67 0.88 -5.86 8.97
C LYS A 67 0.79 -6.05 7.45
N ARG A 68 -0.41 -6.09 6.88
CA ARG A 68 -0.65 -6.49 5.48
C ARG A 68 -1.15 -5.37 4.58
N VAL A 69 -1.96 -4.47 5.13
CA VAL A 69 -2.70 -3.47 4.39
C VAL A 69 -2.34 -2.09 4.92
N TRP A 70 -1.87 -1.22 4.02
CA TRP A 70 -1.66 0.18 4.32
C TRP A 70 -2.97 0.95 4.18
N MET A 71 -3.24 1.80 5.16
CA MET A 71 -4.42 2.66 5.23
C MET A 71 -3.97 4.11 5.38
N GLY A 72 -4.67 5.00 4.69
CA GLY A 72 -4.44 6.44 4.69
C GLY A 72 -5.75 7.22 4.86
N GLN A 73 -5.63 8.55 4.85
CA GLN A 73 -6.78 9.44 4.93
C GLN A 73 -7.64 9.35 3.66
N GLY A 74 -8.96 9.27 3.85
CA GLY A 74 -9.96 9.18 2.79
C GLY A 74 -10.23 7.79 2.24
N ASP A 75 -9.48 6.77 2.68
CA ASP A 75 -9.78 5.38 2.38
C ASP A 75 -11.18 4.98 2.88
N ILE A 76 -11.88 4.16 2.09
CA ILE A 76 -13.15 3.54 2.48
C ILE A 76 -12.86 2.21 3.16
N ILE A 77 -13.48 2.02 4.32
CA ILE A 77 -13.27 0.86 5.19
C ILE A 77 -14.59 0.27 5.67
N LEU A 78 -14.55 -1.00 6.07
CA LEU A 78 -15.61 -1.68 6.80
C LEU A 78 -15.23 -1.74 8.28
N VAL A 79 -16.11 -1.27 9.16
CA VAL A 79 -15.91 -1.28 10.60
C VAL A 79 -16.91 -2.20 11.30
N SER A 80 -16.46 -2.89 12.33
CA SER A 80 -17.31 -3.59 13.30
C SER A 80 -17.68 -2.61 14.41
N LEU A 81 -18.96 -2.44 14.65
CA LEU A 81 -19.46 -1.70 15.81
C LEU A 81 -19.32 -2.54 17.07
N ARG A 82 -19.29 -1.87 18.23
CA ARG A 82 -19.33 -2.51 19.54
C ARG A 82 -20.69 -2.23 20.18
N ASP A 83 -21.28 -3.26 20.75
CA ASP A 83 -22.55 -3.21 21.47
C ASP A 83 -22.49 -2.36 22.74
N PHE A 84 -21.35 -2.36 23.45
CA PHE A 84 -21.20 -1.66 24.72
C PHE A 84 -20.60 -0.25 24.62
N GLN A 85 -19.99 0.12 23.50
CA GLN A 85 -19.29 1.39 23.33
C GLN A 85 -19.37 1.89 21.90
N ASP A 86 -20.40 2.70 21.63
CA ASP A 86 -20.68 3.21 20.30
C ASP A 86 -19.52 4.07 19.75
N ASP A 87 -18.88 4.89 20.59
CA ASP A 87 -17.76 5.76 20.17
C ASP A 87 -16.53 5.02 19.62
N GLN A 88 -16.46 3.69 19.80
CA GLN A 88 -15.35 2.86 19.38
C GLN A 88 -15.77 1.74 18.43
N CYS A 89 -14.93 1.49 17.44
CA CYS A 89 -15.12 0.41 16.48
C CYS A 89 -13.78 -0.24 16.10
N ASP A 90 -13.85 -1.35 15.38
CA ASP A 90 -12.67 -2.09 14.91
C ASP A 90 -12.69 -2.23 13.39
N VAL A 91 -11.57 -1.95 12.72
CA VAL A 91 -11.49 -2.03 11.25
C VAL A 91 -11.39 -3.50 10.81
N ILE A 92 -12.33 -3.93 9.97
CA ILE A 92 -12.41 -5.29 9.42
C ILE A 92 -11.75 -5.37 8.03
N HIS A 93 -12.03 -4.41 7.17
CA HIS A 93 -11.63 -4.43 5.76
C HIS A 93 -11.29 -3.04 5.23
N LYS A 94 -10.38 -2.97 4.26
CA LYS A 94 -10.13 -1.78 3.42
C LYS A 94 -10.55 -2.11 2.00
N TYR A 95 -11.40 -1.27 1.44
CA TYR A 95 -11.80 -1.35 0.04
C TYR A 95 -10.77 -0.64 -0.85
N ASN A 96 -10.51 -1.22 -2.00
CA ASN A 96 -9.79 -0.55 -3.08
C ASN A 96 -10.68 0.49 -3.76
N LEU A 97 -10.09 1.34 -4.60
CA LEU A 97 -10.81 2.39 -5.33
C LEU A 97 -11.96 1.82 -6.19
N ASP A 98 -11.70 0.73 -6.91
CA ASP A 98 -12.70 0.08 -7.76
C ASP A 98 -13.85 -0.55 -6.96
N GLU A 99 -13.52 -1.13 -5.80
CA GLU A 99 -14.49 -1.71 -4.88
C GLU A 99 -15.38 -0.61 -4.28
N ALA A 100 -14.79 0.51 -3.87
CA ALA A 100 -15.52 1.68 -3.37
C ALA A 100 -16.45 2.28 -4.43
N ARG A 101 -16.00 2.36 -5.69
CA ARG A 101 -16.84 2.79 -6.83
C ARG A 101 -18.00 1.82 -7.06
N THR A 102 -17.74 0.53 -6.96
CA THR A 102 -18.80 -0.50 -7.09
C THR A 102 -19.84 -0.37 -5.98
N LEU A 103 -19.42 -0.20 -4.72
CA LEU A 103 -20.33 0.03 -3.59
C LEU A 103 -21.18 1.30 -3.78
N LYS A 104 -20.59 2.37 -4.30
CA LYS A 104 -21.32 3.59 -4.65
C LYS A 104 -22.34 3.36 -5.75
N ASN A 105 -21.99 2.64 -6.81
CA ASN A 105 -22.89 2.32 -7.91
C ASN A 105 -24.05 1.40 -7.49
N GLN A 106 -23.84 0.58 -6.46
CA GLN A 106 -24.86 -0.31 -5.88
C GLN A 106 -25.78 0.42 -4.87
N GLY A 107 -25.46 1.66 -4.49
CA GLY A 107 -26.25 2.43 -3.52
C GLY A 107 -25.94 2.10 -2.05
N GLU A 108 -24.88 1.33 -1.78
CA GLU A 108 -24.44 1.02 -0.41
C GLU A 108 -23.75 2.22 0.27
N LEU A 109 -23.15 3.10 -0.55
CA LEU A 109 -22.53 4.34 -0.09
C LEU A 109 -23.34 5.54 -0.60
N PRO A 110 -23.50 6.60 0.19
CA PRO A 110 -24.21 7.78 -0.26
C PRO A 110 -23.45 8.46 -1.41
N GLU A 111 -24.19 9.08 -2.34
CA GLU A 111 -23.59 9.67 -3.55
C GLU A 111 -22.56 10.77 -3.26
N ASN A 112 -22.71 11.43 -2.11
CA ASN A 112 -21.81 12.48 -1.63
C ASN A 112 -20.49 11.94 -1.02
N ALA A 113 -20.30 10.62 -0.96
CA ALA A 113 -19.05 10.03 -0.49
C ALA A 113 -17.89 10.48 -1.40
N LYS A 114 -16.93 11.20 -0.81
CA LYS A 114 -15.73 11.68 -1.48
C LYS A 114 -14.72 10.55 -1.55
N ILE A 115 -14.76 9.75 -2.62
CA ILE A 115 -13.78 8.69 -2.83
C ILE A 115 -12.48 9.36 -3.30
N ASN A 116 -11.43 9.34 -2.47
CA ASN A 116 -10.13 9.91 -2.83
C ASN A 116 -9.51 9.14 -4.00
N GLU A 117 -9.13 9.84 -5.06
CA GLU A 117 -8.38 9.29 -6.21
C GLU A 117 -6.85 9.32 -5.98
N THR A 118 -6.41 9.60 -4.75
CA THR A 118 -5.03 10.01 -4.46
C THR A 118 -3.97 8.90 -4.55
N ASP A 119 -4.33 7.62 -4.70
CA ASP A 119 -3.32 6.56 -4.86
C ASP A 119 -3.40 5.87 -6.22
N ASN A 120 -3.12 6.63 -7.28
CA ASN A 120 -2.49 6.07 -8.50
C ASN A 120 -1.41 6.97 -9.12
N PHE A 121 -1.00 8.09 -8.49
CA PHE A 121 0.16 8.89 -8.92
C PHE A 121 1.51 8.31 -8.40
N GLY A 122 1.61 6.98 -8.37
CA GLY A 122 2.88 6.24 -8.36
C GLY A 122 3.07 5.42 -9.64
N PHE A 123 2.32 5.77 -10.69
CA PHE A 123 2.36 5.19 -12.02
C PHE A 123 2.64 6.31 -13.03
N GLU A 124 3.78 6.97 -12.89
CA GLU A 124 4.57 7.16 -14.11
C GLU A 124 5.29 5.84 -14.28
N SER A 125 4.81 5.06 -15.26
CA SER A 125 5.71 4.21 -16.01
C SER A 125 6.89 5.06 -16.41
N ASP A 126 8.05 4.85 -15.78
CA ASP A 126 9.34 5.04 -16.45
C ASP A 126 9.37 4.08 -17.67
N GLU A 127 8.54 4.39 -18.67
CA GLU A 127 8.93 4.22 -20.06
C GLU A 127 10.04 5.26 -20.26
N ASP A 128 11.26 4.76 -20.52
CA ASP A 128 12.46 5.49 -20.91
C ASP A 128 13.38 6.05 -19.82
N VAL A 129 13.88 5.18 -18.94
CA VAL A 129 15.30 5.26 -18.51
C VAL A 129 16.06 4.05 -19.02
N ASN A 130 16.59 4.20 -20.24
CA ASN A 130 17.59 3.32 -20.82
C ASN A 130 18.90 3.46 -20.02
N PHE A 131 19.07 2.64 -18.99
CA PHE A 131 20.38 2.40 -18.38
C PHE A 131 21.19 1.55 -19.37
N GLU A 132 21.89 2.21 -20.28
CA GLU A 132 22.90 1.59 -21.12
C GLU A 132 24.06 1.15 -20.22
N PHE A 133 24.05 -0.12 -19.84
CA PHE A 133 25.16 -0.76 -19.16
C PHE A 133 26.30 -0.83 -20.18
N GLY A 134 27.22 0.14 -20.12
CA GLY A 134 28.43 0.15 -20.93
C GLY A 134 29.11 -1.21 -20.84
N ASN A 135 29.13 -1.91 -21.97
CA ASN A 135 29.90 -3.12 -22.18
C ASN A 135 31.35 -2.78 -21.86
N ALA A 136 31.88 -3.33 -20.77
CA ALA A 136 33.31 -3.25 -20.47
C ALA A 136 34.03 -4.20 -21.45
N GLU A 137 34.28 -3.70 -22.66
CA GLU A 137 35.28 -4.26 -23.57
C GLU A 137 36.58 -3.51 -23.37
N ASP A 138 37.57 -4.24 -22.87
CA ASP A 138 38.94 -4.30 -23.37
C ASP A 138 39.62 -2.98 -23.72
N ASP A 139 40.51 -2.53 -22.83
CA ASP A 139 41.73 -1.82 -23.25
C ASP A 139 42.90 -2.51 -22.52
N GLU A 140 43.66 -3.29 -23.29
CA GLU A 140 45.01 -3.77 -22.94
C GLU A 140 45.93 -2.54 -22.85
N GLU A 141 46.44 -2.21 -21.66
CA GLU A 141 47.61 -1.34 -21.55
C GLU A 141 48.87 -2.22 -21.54
N GLU A 142 49.70 -2.07 -22.58
CA GLU A 142 51.02 -2.71 -22.69
C GLU A 142 51.95 -2.22 -21.57
N GLU A 143 52.61 -3.17 -20.89
CA GLU A 143 53.71 -2.89 -19.95
C GLU A 143 54.98 -2.62 -20.75
N ASP A 144 55.36 -1.35 -20.90
CA ASP A 144 56.68 -0.95 -21.39
C ASP A 144 57.74 -1.18 -20.29
N ASP A 145 58.75 -1.97 -20.64
CA ASP A 145 59.98 -2.29 -19.91
C ASP A 145 60.80 -1.02 -19.60
N ASP A 146 61.05 -0.73 -18.31
CA ASP A 146 62.14 0.16 -17.89
C ASP A 146 63.10 -0.61 -16.97
N GLU A 147 64.19 -1.06 -17.58
CA GLU A 147 65.37 -1.66 -16.97
C GLU A 147 66.02 -0.66 -15.99
N LEU A 148 65.91 -0.92 -14.68
CA LEU A 148 66.63 -0.15 -13.66
C LEU A 148 68.04 -0.72 -13.50
N ASP A 149 69.02 -0.03 -14.08
CA ASP A 149 70.46 -0.28 -13.89
C ASP A 149 70.83 -0.26 -12.40
N ILE A 150 71.21 -1.43 -11.88
CA ILE A 150 71.67 -1.63 -10.51
C ILE A 150 73.20 -1.47 -10.46
N ASP A 151 73.70 -0.23 -10.52
CA ASP A 151 75.12 0.06 -10.20
C ASP A 151 75.28 1.51 -9.67
N GLU A 152 74.62 1.81 -8.54
CA GLU A 152 75.09 2.87 -7.63
C GLU A 152 74.61 2.61 -6.19
N ILE A 153 75.34 1.76 -5.43
CA ILE A 153 75.59 1.88 -3.98
C ILE A 153 76.75 0.97 -3.55
#